data_AF-V9W967-F1
#
_entry.id   AF-V9W967-F1
#
_cell.length_a   1.000
_cell.length_b   1.000
_cell.length_c   1.000
_cell.angle_alpha   90.00
_cell.angle_beta   90.00
_cell.angle_gamma   90.00
#
_symmetry.space_group_name_H-M   'P 1'
#
loop_
_entity.id
_entity.type
_entity.pdbx_description
1 polymer ?
#
loop_
_entity_poly.entity_id
_entity_poly.type
_entity_poly.pdbx_seq_one_letter_code
_entity_poly.pdbx_strand_id
1 'polypeptide(L)'
;MFGGWPMLLQVLLVLVVVDYATGLMAAGTQGKLESNVGLKGIARKVFIFFIVAVAHQIDLILGNQHMIRDATLFFYVANELLSIIENGGRLGVPLSNVIKQAVGVLKGKSEGGNKNE
;
A
#
# COMPACT_ATOMS: atom_id res chain seq x y z
N MET A 1 28.22 -6.44 11.73
CA MET A 1 27.30 -5.34 11.35
C MET A 1 25.93 -5.98 11.25
N PHE A 2 24.92 -5.52 12.00
CA PHE A 2 23.60 -6.17 12.05
C PHE A 2 23.15 -6.54 10.64
N GLY A 3 22.84 -7.83 10.43
CA GLY A 3 22.43 -8.36 9.12
C GLY A 3 21.37 -7.45 8.53
N GLY A 4 21.72 -6.77 7.44
CA GLY A 4 20.94 -5.67 6.88
C GLY A 4 19.56 -6.16 6.50
N TRP A 5 18.53 -5.43 6.94
CA TRP A 5 17.16 -5.70 6.51
C TRP A 5 17.08 -5.53 4.99
N PRO A 6 16.23 -6.32 4.29
CA PRO A 6 16.03 -6.15 2.86
C PRO A 6 15.65 -4.70 2.55
N MET A 7 16.36 -4.06 1.62
CA MET A 7 16.09 -2.67 1.20
C MET A 7 14.62 -2.47 0.82
N LEU A 8 14.01 -3.47 0.17
CA LEU A 8 12.62 -3.42 -0.24
C LEU A 8 11.62 -3.36 0.93
N LEU A 9 11.95 -3.99 2.07
CA LEU A 9 11.15 -3.91 3.30
C LEU A 9 11.24 -2.52 3.93
N GLN A 10 12.42 -1.87 3.86
CA GLN A 10 12.58 -0.48 4.32
C GLN A 10 11.80 0.50 3.44
N VAL A 11 11.83 0.32 2.12
CA VAL A 11 11.03 1.12 1.18
C VAL A 11 9.55 0.98 1.49
N LEU A 12 9.06 -0.25 1.68
CA LEU A 12 7.67 -0.48 2.04
C LEU A 12 7.29 0.23 3.34
N LEU A 13 8.14 0.17 4.37
CA LEU A 13 7.90 0.86 5.64
C LEU A 13 7.76 2.37 5.46
N VAL A 14 8.68 2.99 4.70
CA VAL A 14 8.61 4.43 4.41
C VAL A 14 7.31 4.78 3.67
N LEU A 15 6.94 3.98 2.66
CA LEU A 15 5.71 4.22 1.90
C LEU A 15 4.46 4.10 2.77
N VAL A 16 4.37 3.09 3.64
CA VAL A 16 3.25 2.94 4.58
C VAL A 16 3.11 4.15 5.50
N VAL A 17 4.23 4.69 6.02
CA VAL A 17 4.22 5.87 6.90
C VAL A 17 3.76 7.11 6.12
N VAL A 18 4.31 7.33 4.93
CA VAL A 18 3.92 8.45 4.05
C VAL A 18 2.45 8.34 3.65
N ASP A 19 1.98 7.15 3.29
CA ASP A 19 0.60 6.93 2.92
C ASP A 19 -0.35 7.24 4.08
N TYR A 20 -0.05 6.77 5.28
CA TYR A 20 -0.87 7.07 6.45
C TYR A 20 -0.90 8.57 6.76
N ALA A 21 0.26 9.24 6.73
CA ALA A 21 0.35 10.68 6.96
C ALA A 21 -0.44 11.48 5.91
N THR A 22 -0.28 11.15 4.63
CA THR A 22 -1.01 11.81 3.54
C THR A 22 -2.50 11.53 3.59
N GLY A 23 -2.90 10.31 4.00
CA GLY A 23 -4.30 9.96 4.23
C GLY A 23 -4.95 10.76 5.36
N LEU A 24 -4.24 10.96 6.46
CA LEU A 24 -4.69 11.84 7.55
C LEU A 24 -4.80 13.30 7.10
N MET A 25 -3.79 13.82 6.40
CA MET A 25 -3.83 15.18 5.85
C MET A 25 -5.05 15.36 4.91
N ALA A 26 -5.27 14.42 3.99
CA ALA A 26 -6.37 14.45 3.05
C ALA A 26 -7.75 14.33 3.73
N ALA A 27 -7.85 13.54 4.79
CA ALA A 27 -9.08 13.46 5.58
C ALA A 27 -9.33 14.77 6.37
N GLY A 28 -8.27 15.40 6.87
CA GLY A 28 -8.31 16.67 7.59
C GLY A 28 -8.81 17.83 6.73
N THR A 29 -8.25 17.99 5.54
CA THR A 29 -8.67 19.06 4.61
C THR A 29 -10.13 18.89 4.14
N GLN A 30 -10.66 17.67 4.19
CA GLN A 30 -12.04 17.36 3.81
C GLN A 30 -13.02 17.37 4.99
N GLY A 31 -12.57 17.65 6.21
CA GLY A 31 -13.40 17.61 7.42
C GLY A 31 -13.89 16.20 7.80
N LYS A 32 -13.23 15.15 7.31
CA LYS A 32 -13.60 13.74 7.48
C LYS A 32 -12.66 13.00 8.44
N LEU A 33 -12.05 13.70 9.38
CA LEU A 33 -11.18 13.10 10.39
C LEU A 33 -12.02 12.38 11.44
N GLU A 34 -12.05 11.06 11.35
CA GLU A 34 -12.64 10.19 12.36
C GLU A 34 -11.59 9.22 12.90
N SER A 35 -11.45 9.16 14.23
CA SER A 35 -10.48 8.28 14.91
C SER A 35 -10.71 6.80 14.58
N ASN A 36 -11.97 6.37 14.46
CA ASN A 36 -12.33 5.02 14.05
C ASN A 36 -11.83 4.67 12.64
N VAL A 37 -11.84 5.64 11.72
CA VAL A 37 -11.31 5.46 10.36
C VAL A 37 -9.78 5.40 10.39
N GLY A 38 -9.14 6.27 11.18
CA GLY A 38 -7.68 6.28 11.37
C GLY A 38 -7.15 4.97 11.97
N LEU A 39 -7.80 4.43 13.00
CA LEU A 39 -7.44 3.16 13.63
C LEU A 39 -7.59 1.98 12.65
N LYS A 40 -8.68 1.94 11.88
CA LYS A 40 -8.85 0.95 10.81
C LYS A 40 -7.77 1.07 9.75
N GLY A 41 -7.34 2.29 9.43
CA GLY A 41 -6.21 2.56 8.54
C GLY A 41 -4.93 1.91 9.06
N ILE A 42 -4.54 2.20 10.31
CA ILE A 42 -3.34 1.61 10.93
C ILE A 42 -3.44 0.09 10.96
N ALA A 43 -4.57 -0.48 11.37
CA ALA A 43 -4.76 -1.93 11.44
C ALA A 43 -4.51 -2.61 10.07
N ARG A 44 -5.01 -2.01 8.98
CA ARG A 44 -4.75 -2.49 7.62
C ARG A 44 -3.26 -2.43 7.27
N LYS A 45 -2.57 -1.35 7.62
CA LYS A 45 -1.13 -1.20 7.35
C LYS A 45 -0.28 -2.18 8.14
N VAL A 46 -0.62 -2.46 9.40
CA VAL A 46 0.05 -3.49 10.20
C VAL A 46 -0.16 -4.88 9.58
N PHE A 47 -1.37 -5.16 9.11
CA PHE A 47 -1.69 -6.45 8.48
C PHE A 47 -0.85 -6.73 7.22
N ILE A 48 -0.46 -5.70 6.47
CA ILE A 48 0.48 -5.84 5.33
C ILE A 48 1.79 -6.52 5.78
N PHE A 49 2.36 -6.09 6.91
CA PHE A 49 3.61 -6.68 7.41
C PHE A 49 3.42 -8.11 7.92
N PHE A 50 2.23 -8.46 8.41
CA PHE A 50 1.92 -9.85 8.74
C PHE A 50 1.88 -10.73 7.49
N ILE A 51 1.30 -10.24 6.39
CA ILE A 51 1.30 -10.98 5.11
C ILE A 51 2.74 -11.14 4.59
N VAL A 52 3.55 -10.09 4.64
CA VAL A 52 4.98 -10.17 4.26
C VAL A 52 5.74 -11.16 5.15
N ALA A 53 5.46 -11.20 6.45
CA ALA A 53 6.06 -12.17 7.36
C ALA A 53 5.68 -13.61 7.00
N VAL A 54 4.40 -13.87 6.70
CA VAL A 54 3.93 -15.19 6.24
C VAL A 54 4.57 -15.56 4.90
N ALA A 55 4.65 -14.64 3.94
CA ALA A 55 5.33 -14.84 2.67
C ALA A 55 6.81 -15.22 2.85
N HIS A 56 7.48 -14.59 3.81
CA HIS A 56 8.85 -14.95 4.17
C HIS A 56 8.95 -16.37 4.75
N GLN A 57 8.00 -16.79 5.61
CA GLN A 57 7.97 -18.17 6.12
C GLN A 57 7.78 -19.20 5.00
N ILE A 58 6.94 -18.87 4.01
CA ILE A 58 6.73 -19.73 2.83
C ILE A 58 8.05 -19.89 2.05
N ASP A 59 8.79 -18.80 1.81
CA ASP A 59 10.09 -18.88 1.14
C ASP A 59 11.07 -19.78 1.89
N LEU A 60 11.10 -19.73 3.23
CA LEU A 60 11.97 -20.58 4.04
C LEU A 60 11.65 -22.07 3.84
N ILE A 61 10.37 -22.42 3.77
CA ILE A 61 9.91 -23.80 3.50
C ILE A 61 10.30 -24.24 2.09
N LEU A 62 10.27 -23.34 1.10
CA LEU A 62 10.59 -23.62 -0.30
C LEU A 62 12.09 -23.62 -0.62
N GLY A 63 12.97 -23.62 0.39
CA GLY A 63 14.43 -23.61 0.19
C GLY A 63 15.03 -22.21 0.07
N ASN A 64 14.42 -21.23 0.75
CA ASN A 64 14.89 -19.86 0.97
C ASN A 64 15.16 -19.04 -0.30
N GLN A 65 14.26 -19.13 -1.29
CA GLN A 65 14.41 -18.44 -2.58
C GLN A 65 14.01 -16.96 -2.57
N HIS A 66 13.51 -16.43 -1.44
CA HIS A 66 13.04 -15.04 -1.26
C HIS A 66 12.00 -14.51 -2.26
N MET A 67 11.58 -15.34 -3.23
CA MET A 67 10.77 -14.95 -4.37
C MET A 67 9.36 -14.55 -3.94
N ILE A 68 8.74 -15.29 -3.03
CA ILE A 68 7.37 -15.04 -2.57
C ILE A 68 7.32 -13.76 -1.72
N ARG A 69 8.29 -13.59 -0.80
CA ARG A 69 8.45 -12.38 0.00
C ARG A 69 8.66 -11.15 -0.88
N ASP A 70 9.56 -11.23 -1.85
CA ASP A 70 9.90 -10.07 -2.68
C ASP A 70 8.72 -9.70 -3.61
N ALA A 71 8.04 -10.68 -4.20
CA ALA A 71 6.82 -10.45 -4.96
C ALA A 71 5.72 -9.79 -4.09
N THR A 72 5.54 -10.28 -2.86
CA THR A 72 4.60 -9.71 -1.89
C THR A 72 4.97 -8.27 -1.53
N LEU A 73 6.25 -8.00 -1.29
CA LEU A 73 6.75 -6.65 -1.01
C LEU A 73 6.51 -5.70 -2.19
N PHE A 74 6.83 -6.11 -3.43
CA PHE A 74 6.59 -5.29 -4.62
C PHE A 74 5.10 -5.01 -4.82
N PHE A 75 4.24 -6.00 -4.58
CA PHE A 75 2.79 -5.82 -4.62
C PHE A 75 2.34 -4.75 -3.65
N TYR A 76 2.78 -4.81 -2.39
CA TYR A 76 2.39 -3.80 -1.40
C TYR A 76 3.03 -2.43 -1.65
N VAL A 77 4.26 -2.36 -2.13
CA VAL A 77 4.87 -1.09 -2.58
C VAL A 77 4.00 -0.43 -3.65
N ALA A 78 3.54 -1.18 -4.65
CA ALA A 78 2.64 -0.64 -5.67
C ALA A 78 1.29 -0.16 -5.09
N ASN A 79 0.72 -0.91 -4.13
CA ASN A 79 -0.52 -0.51 -3.46
C ASN A 79 -0.36 0.78 -2.64
N GLU A 80 0.72 0.92 -1.89
CA GLU A 80 1.01 2.12 -1.10
C GLU A 80 1.27 3.34 -2.00
N LEU A 81 2.00 3.15 -3.11
CA LEU A 81 2.19 4.21 -4.11
C LEU A 81 0.87 4.67 -4.73
N LEU A 82 -0.04 3.75 -5.06
CA LEU A 82 -1.36 4.08 -5.58
C LEU A 82 -2.15 4.92 -4.57
N SER A 83 -2.16 4.51 -3.31
CA SER A 83 -2.86 5.20 -2.22
C SER A 83 -2.29 6.60 -1.97
N ILE A 84 -0.96 6.78 -2.03
CA ILE A 84 -0.30 8.09 -1.92
C ILE A 84 -0.73 9.02 -3.07
N ILE A 85 -0.78 8.51 -4.30
CA ILE A 85 -1.23 9.29 -5.46
C ILE A 85 -2.66 9.77 -5.26
N GLU A 86 -3.54 8.91 -4.75
CA GLU A 86 -4.93 9.27 -4.46
C GLU A 86 -5.04 10.33 -3.37
N ASN A 87 -4.29 10.19 -2.28
CA ASN A 87 -4.25 11.18 -1.20
C ASN A 87 -3.71 12.53 -1.71
N GLY A 88 -2.68 12.51 -2.56
CA GLY A 88 -2.17 13.71 -3.24
C GLY A 88 -3.26 14.39 -4.09
N GLY A 89 -4.02 13.61 -4.86
CA GLY A 89 -5.16 14.14 -5.62
C GLY A 89 -6.24 14.77 -4.73
N ARG A 90 -6.54 14.15 -3.58
CA ARG A 90 -7.48 14.69 -2.58
C ARG A 90 -6.97 15.97 -1.91
N LEU A 91 -5.65 16.14 -1.81
CA LEU A 91 -4.99 17.34 -1.30
C LEU A 91 -4.85 18.45 -2.35
N GLY A 92 -5.25 18.22 -3.60
CA GLY A 92 -5.15 19.20 -4.68
C GLY A 92 -3.77 19.26 -5.35
N VAL A 93 -2.91 18.27 -5.14
CA VAL A 93 -1.64 18.16 -5.87
C VAL A 93 -1.96 17.99 -7.36
N PRO A 94 -1.35 18.77 -8.26
CA PRO A 94 -1.62 18.68 -9.69
C PRO A 94 -1.12 17.35 -10.24
N LEU A 95 -2.04 16.41 -10.47
CA LEU A 95 -1.77 15.14 -11.13
C LEU A 95 -2.08 15.23 -12.62
N SER A 96 -1.18 14.73 -13.46
CA SER A 96 -1.40 14.65 -14.91
C SER A 96 -2.59 13.72 -15.23
N ASN A 97 -3.24 13.96 -16.38
CA ASN A 97 -4.37 13.13 -16.82
C ASN A 97 -3.99 11.66 -16.99
N VAL A 98 -2.73 11.38 -17.37
CA VAL A 98 -2.19 10.02 -17.51
C VAL A 98 -2.22 9.29 -16.16
N ILE A 99 -1.77 9.93 -15.08
CA ILE A 99 -1.75 9.32 -13.74
C ILE A 99 -3.18 9.06 -13.27
N LYS A 100 -4.09 10.04 -13.46
CA LYS A 100 -5.51 9.88 -13.07
C LYS A 100 -6.19 8.72 -13.80
N GLN A 101 -5.94 8.59 -15.11
CA GLN A 101 -6.47 7.49 -15.91
C GLN A 101 -5.89 6.15 -15.50
N ALA A 102 -4.58 6.06 -15.28
CA ALA A 102 -3.93 4.83 -14.85
C ALA A 102 -4.50 4.34 -13.51
N VAL A 103 -4.63 5.24 -12.52
CA VAL A 103 -5.25 4.95 -11.22
C VAL A 103 -6.70 4.47 -11.41
N GLY A 104 -7.47 5.15 -12.27
CA GLY A 104 -8.86 4.79 -12.57
C GLY A 104 -9.01 3.39 -13.18
N VAL A 105 -8.15 3.02 -14.12
CA VAL A 105 -8.14 1.69 -14.75
C VAL A 105 -7.81 0.59 -13.73
N LEU A 106 -6.82 0.84 -12.86
CA LEU A 106 -6.44 -0.10 -11.81
C LEU A 106 -7.62 -0.35 -10.85
N LYS A 107 -8.33 0.71 -10.44
CA LYS A 107 -9.56 0.59 -9.63
C LYS A 107 -10.67 -0.19 -10.33
N GLY A 108 -10.95 0.14 -11.59
CA GLY A 108 -12.00 -0.51 -12.37
C GLY A 108 -11.79 -2.03 -12.54
N LYS A 109 -10.53 -2.48 -12.57
CA LYS A 109 -10.21 -3.92 -12.58
C LYS A 109 -10.31 -4.56 -11.20
N SER A 110 -10.03 -3.84 -10.11
CA SER A 110 -10.18 -4.34 -8.74
C SER A 110 -11.64 -4.52 -8.31
N GLU A 111 -12.56 -3.71 -8.83
CA GLU A 111 -14.02 -3.78 -8.53
C GLU A 111 -14.81 -4.66 -9.53
N GLY A 112 -14.22 -4.98 -10.69
CA GLY A 112 -14.89 -5.65 -11.82
C GLY A 112 -15.05 -7.17 -11.75
N GLY A 113 -14.83 -7.80 -10.58
CA GLY A 113 -14.93 -9.25 -10.40
C GLY A 113 -16.35 -9.82 -10.24
N ASN A 114 -17.41 -9.00 -10.32
CA ASN A 114 -18.77 -9.45 -10.05
C ASN A 114 -19.81 -8.92 -11.05
N LYS A 115 -19.58 -9.15 -12.34
CA LYS A 115 -20.65 -9.19 -13.35
C LYS A 115 -20.37 -10.38 -14.25
N ASN A 116 -21.09 -11.48 -14.01
CA ASN A 116 -21.69 -12.40 -14.99
C ASN A 116 -22.05 -13.73 -14.29
N GLU A 117 -23.23 -13.78 -13.67
CA GLU A 117 -24.22 -14.83 -13.90
C GLU A 117 -25.55 -14.16 -14.24
#